data_AF-A0A438DSU5-F1
#
_entry.id   AF-A0A438DSU5-F1
#
_cell.length_a   1.000
_cell.length_b   1.000
_cell.length_c   1.000
_cell.angle_alpha   90.00
_cell.angle_beta   90.00
_cell.angle_gamma   90.00
#
_symmetry.space_group_name_H-M   'P 1'
#
loop_
_entity.id
_entity.type
_entity.pdbx_description
1 polymer ?
#
loop_
_entity_poly.entity_id
_entity_poly.type
_entity_poly.pdbx_seq_one_letter_code
_entity_poly.pdbx_strand_id
1 'polypeptide(L)'
;MGRLSCCSSIFILNISLMAFSTGVLGATFTFVNRCEYTVWPGILANAGSARLDSTGFELPKDTSRSFLAPTGWSGRFWGRTGCSFDGSGLGSCVTGDCGSGTIECNGAGAAPPATLAEFTLGTGGQDFYDVSLVDGYNLPMIVEGSGGSGMCASTGCTVDLNQGCPAELKVGDGSACRSACEAFGSPEYCCSGAYSTPATCRPSVYSEMFKSACPRSYSYAYDDATSTFTCAGADYTVTFCPSSPSQKSSRDSSPTTTGTPTDETGVSGSGTYEQGVSGSGTYEPGVSGSGTMGSMTIGSGSGSDSGAMLADGSWLAGLAMGDSARAHSPSSFAASLALSFLLFSFVYL
;
A
#
# COMPACT_ATOMS: atom_id res chain seq x y z
N MET A 1 -18.57 4.87 -65.07
CA MET A 1 -18.83 4.01 -63.91
C MET A 1 -17.62 3.84 -62.95
N GLY A 2 -16.56 4.68 -63.02
CA GLY A 2 -15.35 4.48 -62.20
C GLY A 2 -15.13 5.42 -60.99
N ARG A 3 -16.00 6.41 -60.75
CA ARG A 3 -15.75 7.46 -59.73
C ARG A 3 -16.41 7.22 -58.37
N LEU A 4 -17.37 6.30 -58.25
CA LEU A 4 -18.03 5.98 -56.97
C LEU A 4 -17.23 4.98 -56.10
N SER A 5 -16.33 4.19 -56.69
CA SER A 5 -15.59 3.14 -55.97
C SER A 5 -14.52 3.70 -55.01
N CYS A 6 -13.91 4.83 -55.35
CA CYS A 6 -12.81 5.42 -54.56
C CYS A 6 -13.30 6.00 -53.21
N CYS A 7 -14.47 6.64 -53.18
CA CYS A 7 -15.03 7.22 -51.95
C CYS A 7 -15.47 6.15 -50.93
N SER A 8 -15.94 4.99 -51.40
CA SER A 8 -16.33 3.88 -50.52
C SER A 8 -15.12 3.21 -49.85
N SER A 9 -13.98 3.18 -50.54
CA SER A 9 -12.75 2.56 -50.03
C SER A 9 -12.08 3.41 -48.94
N ILE A 10 -12.13 4.74 -49.06
CA ILE A 10 -11.59 5.68 -48.05
C ILE A 10 -12.41 5.64 -46.75
N PHE A 11 -13.74 5.47 -46.84
CA PHE A 11 -14.61 5.33 -45.67
C PHE A 11 -14.38 4.00 -44.91
N ILE A 12 -14.13 2.90 -45.62
CA ILE A 12 -13.82 1.60 -45.00
C ILE A 12 -12.43 1.62 -44.33
N LEU A 13 -11.45 2.31 -44.93
CA LEU A 13 -10.10 2.44 -44.36
C LEU A 13 -10.08 3.27 -43.06
N ASN A 14 -10.92 4.31 -42.95
CA ASN A 14 -11.05 5.12 -41.73
C ASN A 14 -11.83 4.40 -40.62
N ILE A 15 -12.79 3.53 -40.96
CA ILE A 15 -13.50 2.69 -39.96
C ILE A 15 -12.58 1.58 -39.42
N SER A 16 -11.71 0.98 -40.23
CA SER A 16 -10.73 -0.01 -39.73
C SER A 16 -9.64 0.60 -38.85
N LEU A 17 -9.29 1.88 -39.02
CA LEU A 17 -8.30 2.56 -38.16
C LEU A 17 -8.85 2.91 -36.77
N MET A 18 -10.18 2.98 -36.61
CA MET A 18 -10.85 3.15 -35.31
C MET A 18 -11.04 1.82 -34.54
N ALA A 19 -10.74 0.67 -35.15
CA ALA A 19 -11.00 -0.65 -34.56
C ALA A 19 -9.77 -1.31 -33.89
N PHE A 20 -8.62 -0.63 -33.87
CA PHE A 20 -7.39 -1.12 -33.21
C PHE A 20 -6.78 -0.05 -32.29
N SER A 21 -7.58 0.55 -31.40
CA SER A 21 -7.02 1.00 -30.14
C SER A 21 -6.81 -0.24 -29.29
N THR A 22 -5.61 -0.82 -29.31
CA THR A 22 -5.20 -1.65 -28.18
C THR A 22 -5.17 -0.72 -26.97
N GLY A 23 -6.27 -0.67 -26.23
CA GLY A 23 -6.31 0.02 -24.95
C GLY A 23 -5.14 -0.50 -24.14
N VAL A 24 -4.30 0.40 -23.61
CA VAL A 24 -3.33 0.01 -22.60
C VAL A 24 -4.18 -0.48 -21.42
N LEU A 25 -4.19 -1.79 -21.17
CA LEU A 25 -4.86 -2.39 -20.01
C LEU A 25 -4.02 -2.04 -18.77
N GLY A 26 -4.14 -0.80 -18.32
CA GLY A 26 -3.65 -0.34 -17.02
C GLY A 26 -4.65 -0.67 -15.91
N ALA A 27 -4.35 -0.21 -14.70
CA ALA A 27 -5.28 -0.27 -13.58
C ALA A 27 -5.64 1.13 -13.11
N THR A 28 -6.90 1.34 -12.73
CA THR A 28 -7.34 2.54 -12.04
C THR A 28 -7.17 2.35 -10.54
N PHE A 29 -6.38 3.20 -9.91
CA PHE A 29 -6.29 3.31 -8.45
C PHE A 29 -7.23 4.41 -7.97
N THR A 30 -8.21 4.06 -7.15
CA THR A 30 -9.12 5.01 -6.50
C THR A 30 -8.80 5.13 -5.02
N PHE A 31 -8.41 6.32 -4.59
CA PHE A 31 -8.15 6.65 -3.20
C PHE A 31 -9.43 7.18 -2.57
N VAL A 32 -9.80 6.66 -1.40
CA VAL A 32 -11.00 7.06 -0.66
C VAL A 32 -10.61 7.40 0.77
N ASN A 33 -10.98 8.60 1.23
CA ASN A 33 -10.79 8.97 2.62
C ASN A 33 -12.10 8.83 3.39
N ARG A 34 -12.14 7.89 4.34
CA ARG A 34 -13.25 7.71 5.31
C ARG A 34 -12.86 8.09 6.73
N CYS A 35 -11.69 8.70 6.91
CA CYS A 35 -11.26 9.24 8.18
C CYS A 35 -12.09 10.48 8.53
N GLU A 36 -12.20 10.79 9.82
CA GLU A 36 -12.87 12.00 10.31
C GLU A 36 -12.06 13.29 10.05
N TYR A 37 -10.92 13.18 9.38
CA TYR A 37 -9.96 14.24 9.10
C TYR A 37 -9.40 14.12 7.67
N THR A 38 -8.80 15.19 7.17
CA THR A 38 -8.09 15.18 5.88
C THR A 38 -6.85 14.30 5.95
N VAL A 39 -6.66 13.48 4.92
CA VAL A 39 -5.44 12.69 4.69
C VAL A 39 -4.72 13.30 3.50
N TRP A 40 -3.39 13.26 3.49
CA TRP A 40 -2.61 13.65 2.32
C TRP A 40 -1.90 12.42 1.75
N PRO A 41 -2.49 11.70 0.79
CA PRO A 41 -1.83 10.52 0.24
C PRO A 41 -0.48 10.87 -0.41
N GLY A 42 0.46 9.96 -0.30
CA GLY A 42 1.73 9.96 -1.03
C GLY A 42 1.77 8.80 -2.01
N ILE A 43 2.43 9.02 -3.14
CA ILE A 43 2.61 8.02 -4.20
C ILE A 43 4.10 7.96 -4.54
N LEU A 44 4.67 6.75 -4.46
CA LEU A 44 6.02 6.46 -4.93
C LEU A 44 5.96 5.35 -5.99
N ALA A 45 6.41 5.66 -7.20
CA ALA A 45 6.68 4.65 -8.21
C ALA A 45 8.06 4.03 -7.94
N ASN A 46 8.17 2.72 -8.04
CA ASN A 46 9.43 2.00 -7.87
C ASN A 46 10.39 2.28 -9.04
N ALA A 47 11.67 1.97 -8.85
CA ALA A 47 12.67 2.12 -9.90
C ALA A 47 12.24 1.43 -11.21
N GLY A 48 12.25 2.18 -12.32
CA GLY A 48 11.83 1.69 -13.64
C GLY A 48 10.33 1.80 -13.94
N SER A 49 9.49 2.17 -12.96
CA SER A 49 8.07 2.47 -13.17
C SER A 49 7.85 3.95 -13.49
N ALA A 50 6.82 4.23 -14.30
CA ALA A 50 6.45 5.60 -14.61
C ALA A 50 5.86 6.30 -13.37
N ARG A 51 6.15 7.60 -13.21
CA ARG A 51 5.41 8.44 -12.26
C ARG A 51 3.96 8.54 -12.70
N LEU A 52 3.04 8.50 -11.74
CA LEU A 52 1.64 8.85 -11.97
C LEU A 52 1.49 10.38 -12.05
N ASP A 53 0.28 10.85 -12.38
CA ASP A 53 -0.03 12.28 -12.56
C ASP A 53 0.22 13.14 -11.30
N SER A 54 0.39 12.51 -10.13
CA SER A 54 0.80 13.14 -8.89
C SER A 54 1.63 12.16 -8.05
N THR A 55 2.50 12.70 -7.22
CA THR A 55 3.26 12.01 -6.16
C THR A 55 2.74 12.32 -4.75
N GLY A 56 1.80 13.25 -4.60
CA GLY A 56 1.12 13.51 -3.34
C GLY A 56 0.04 14.58 -3.48
N PHE A 57 -1.06 14.43 -2.73
CA PHE A 57 -2.23 15.30 -2.86
C PHE A 57 -3.01 15.39 -1.56
N GLU A 58 -3.89 16.40 -1.45
CA GLU A 58 -4.86 16.51 -0.37
C GLU A 58 -6.11 15.67 -0.69
N LEU A 59 -6.59 14.92 0.30
CA LEU A 59 -7.81 14.12 0.20
C LEU A 59 -8.70 14.40 1.42
N PRO A 60 -9.63 15.38 1.33
CA PRO A 60 -10.56 15.71 2.41
C PRO A 60 -11.45 14.53 2.82
N LYS A 61 -12.04 14.63 4.02
CA LYS A 61 -13.01 13.64 4.53
C LYS A 61 -14.11 13.34 3.50
N ASP A 62 -14.45 12.07 3.37
CA ASP A 62 -15.52 11.54 2.52
C ASP A 62 -15.37 11.89 1.02
N THR A 63 -14.14 12.16 0.58
CA THR A 63 -13.81 12.38 -0.83
C THR A 63 -13.00 11.23 -1.42
N SER A 64 -12.93 11.21 -2.75
CA SER A 64 -12.12 10.25 -3.49
C SER A 64 -11.39 10.90 -4.66
N ARG A 65 -10.25 10.32 -5.05
CA ARG A 65 -9.49 10.71 -6.24
C ARG A 65 -8.92 9.47 -6.92
N SER A 66 -8.94 9.44 -8.26
CA SER A 66 -8.46 8.30 -9.03
C SER A 66 -7.25 8.65 -9.90
N PHE A 67 -6.41 7.65 -10.16
CA PHE A 67 -5.24 7.72 -11.02
C PHE A 67 -5.19 6.50 -11.92
N LEU A 68 -4.73 6.69 -13.16
CA LEU A 68 -4.48 5.59 -14.08
C LEU A 68 -3.01 5.20 -13.98
N ALA A 69 -2.73 3.93 -13.68
CA ALA A 69 -1.40 3.36 -13.74
C ALA A 69 -1.24 2.52 -15.00
N PRO A 70 -0.08 2.61 -15.70
CA PRO A 70 0.17 1.77 -16.86
C PRO A 70 0.31 0.30 -16.44
N THR A 71 0.14 -0.60 -17.41
CA THR A 71 0.48 -2.02 -17.23
C THR A 71 1.95 -2.18 -16.83
N GLY A 72 2.27 -3.14 -15.97
CA GLY A 72 3.64 -3.31 -15.46
C GLY A 72 4.04 -2.32 -14.36
N TRP A 73 3.17 -1.39 -13.94
CA TRP A 73 3.51 -0.42 -12.90
C TRP A 73 3.74 -1.08 -11.54
N SER A 74 4.81 -0.68 -10.86
CA SER A 74 5.11 -1.08 -9.50
C SER A 74 5.37 0.15 -8.64
N GLY A 75 4.88 0.13 -7.40
CA GLY A 75 5.01 1.25 -6.49
C GLY A 75 4.23 1.05 -5.21
N ARG A 76 4.19 2.10 -4.40
CA ARG A 76 3.53 2.11 -3.10
C ARG A 76 2.78 3.40 -2.84
N PHE A 77 1.77 3.28 -2.00
CA PHE A 77 0.93 4.37 -1.54
C PHE A 77 0.87 4.39 -0.02
N TRP A 78 0.69 5.58 0.56
CA TRP A 78 0.47 5.74 2.00
C TRP A 78 -0.38 6.97 2.28
N GLY A 79 -0.90 7.10 3.50
CA GLY A 79 -1.60 8.28 3.97
C GLY A 79 -0.73 9.09 4.93
N ARG A 80 -0.62 10.41 4.72
CA ARG A 80 -0.01 11.34 5.68
C ARG A 80 -1.07 11.99 6.56
N THR A 81 -0.77 12.21 7.83
CA THR A 81 -1.70 12.81 8.81
C THR A 81 -1.08 13.96 9.58
N GLY A 82 -1.93 14.83 10.13
CA GLY A 82 -1.49 16.01 10.89
C GLY A 82 -0.70 17.00 10.03
N CYS A 83 -1.01 17.09 8.74
CA CYS A 83 -0.27 17.95 7.83
C CYS A 83 -0.69 19.43 7.96
N SER A 84 0.29 20.31 7.82
CA SER A 84 0.08 21.75 7.75
C SER A 84 0.86 22.31 6.56
N PHE A 85 0.16 22.61 5.47
CA PHE A 85 0.70 23.27 4.29
C PHE A 85 0.20 24.71 4.20
N ASP A 86 1.07 25.64 3.85
CA ASP A 86 0.69 27.03 3.61
C ASP A 86 0.02 27.22 2.23
N GLY A 87 -0.38 28.46 1.91
CA GLY A 87 -1.02 28.78 0.63
C GLY A 87 -0.15 28.56 -0.61
N SER A 88 1.16 28.31 -0.43
CA SER A 88 2.09 27.93 -1.49
C SER A 88 2.34 26.42 -1.58
N GLY A 89 1.68 25.63 -0.73
CA GLY A 89 1.82 24.18 -0.67
C GLY A 89 3.09 23.70 0.05
N LEU A 90 3.75 24.58 0.81
CA LEU A 90 4.94 24.26 1.61
C LEU A 90 4.55 23.88 3.04
N GLY A 91 5.19 22.86 3.59
CA GLY A 91 4.81 22.34 4.91
C GLY A 91 5.34 20.96 5.22
N SER A 92 4.76 20.34 6.23
CA SER A 92 5.11 18.98 6.68
C SER A 92 3.92 18.28 7.34
N CYS A 93 4.08 16.98 7.55
CA CYS A 93 3.13 16.11 8.23
C CYS A 93 3.71 15.50 9.51
N VAL A 94 2.84 15.12 10.44
CA VAL A 94 3.24 14.46 11.70
C VAL A 94 3.59 13.00 11.47
N THR A 95 2.86 12.31 10.58
CA THR A 95 3.12 10.91 10.24
C THR A 95 3.19 10.71 8.74
N GLY A 96 4.04 9.77 8.29
CA GLY A 96 4.23 9.43 6.89
C GLY A 96 4.80 10.56 6.03
N ASP A 97 5.32 11.64 6.62
CA ASP A 97 5.89 12.77 5.87
C ASP A 97 6.98 12.27 4.92
N CYS A 98 7.02 12.81 3.71
CA CYS A 98 7.98 12.36 2.70
C CYS A 98 9.21 13.28 2.59
N GLY A 99 9.38 14.25 3.49
CA GLY A 99 10.56 15.09 3.59
C GLY A 99 10.76 16.05 2.41
N SER A 100 9.82 16.12 1.46
CA SER A 100 9.92 17.01 0.30
C SER A 100 9.69 18.48 0.66
N GLY A 101 9.11 18.75 1.83
CA GLY A 101 8.67 20.07 2.26
C GLY A 101 7.45 20.59 1.50
N THR A 102 6.80 19.76 0.67
CA THR A 102 5.65 20.15 -0.15
C THR A 102 4.56 19.07 -0.16
N ILE A 103 3.37 19.39 -0.68
CA ILE A 103 2.30 18.40 -0.86
C ILE A 103 2.76 17.23 -1.76
N GLU A 104 3.52 17.51 -2.82
CA GLU A 104 4.05 16.49 -3.72
C GLU A 104 5.28 15.80 -3.11
N CYS A 105 5.34 14.46 -3.13
CA CYS A 105 6.48 13.73 -2.56
C CYS A 105 7.70 13.66 -3.48
N ASN A 106 7.56 14.00 -4.77
CA ASN A 106 8.68 14.20 -5.69
C ASN A 106 9.67 13.01 -5.78
N GLY A 107 9.16 11.79 -5.62
CA GLY A 107 9.96 10.57 -5.66
C GLY A 107 10.59 10.19 -4.32
N ALA A 108 10.30 10.91 -3.23
CA ALA A 108 10.63 10.49 -1.88
C ALA A 108 9.56 9.54 -1.31
N GLY A 109 10.00 8.57 -0.52
CA GLY A 109 9.11 7.68 0.24
C GLY A 109 8.64 8.29 1.56
N ALA A 110 7.71 7.62 2.23
CA ALA A 110 7.28 7.97 3.57
C ALA A 110 8.42 7.83 4.58
N ALA A 111 8.55 8.76 5.51
CA ALA A 111 9.27 8.54 6.75
C ALA A 111 8.43 7.62 7.66
N PRO A 112 8.95 6.45 8.08
CA PRO A 112 8.27 5.58 9.03
C PRO A 112 8.01 6.28 10.37
N PRO A 113 6.96 5.88 11.12
CA PRO A 113 6.03 4.81 10.78
C PRO A 113 4.92 5.20 9.80
N ALA A 114 4.64 4.31 8.85
CA ALA A 114 3.57 4.47 7.86
C ALA A 114 3.00 3.13 7.41
N THR A 115 1.68 3.01 7.39
CA THR A 115 1.01 1.89 6.73
C THR A 115 1.12 2.06 5.22
N LEU A 116 1.59 1.02 4.52
CA LEU A 116 1.84 1.05 3.08
C LEU A 116 0.84 0.16 2.34
N ALA A 117 0.38 0.58 1.18
CA ALA A 117 -0.23 -0.28 0.18
C ALA A 117 0.74 -0.45 -0.99
N GLU A 118 1.16 -1.68 -1.27
CA GLU A 118 2.21 -2.00 -2.24
C GLU A 118 1.62 -2.76 -3.43
N PHE A 119 2.10 -2.46 -4.63
CA PHE A 119 1.57 -3.01 -5.87
C PHE A 119 2.68 -3.35 -6.86
N THR A 120 2.47 -4.44 -7.60
CA THR A 120 3.17 -4.77 -8.84
C THR A 120 2.15 -5.28 -9.84
N LEU A 121 1.80 -4.46 -10.83
CA LEU A 121 0.84 -4.79 -11.87
C LEU A 121 1.50 -5.67 -12.95
N GLY A 122 0.77 -6.68 -13.42
CA GLY A 122 1.23 -7.55 -14.50
C GLY A 122 1.15 -6.89 -15.87
N THR A 123 1.92 -7.41 -16.82
CA THR A 123 1.85 -7.03 -18.25
C THR A 123 0.93 -7.97 -19.03
N GLY A 124 -0.37 -7.92 -18.72
CA GLY A 124 -1.32 -8.95 -19.15
C GLY A 124 -1.24 -10.25 -18.34
N GLY A 125 -0.55 -10.18 -17.20
CA GLY A 125 -0.42 -11.25 -16.22
C GLY A 125 -1.16 -10.94 -14.92
N GLN A 126 -0.71 -11.55 -13.84
CA GLN A 126 -1.26 -11.39 -12.51
C GLN A 126 -0.63 -10.18 -11.81
N ASP A 127 -1.46 -9.38 -11.18
CA ASP A 127 -1.05 -8.31 -10.28
C ASP A 127 -0.80 -8.89 -8.89
N PHE A 128 0.16 -8.31 -8.18
CA PHE A 128 0.48 -8.58 -6.79
C PHE A 128 0.26 -7.32 -5.97
N TYR A 129 -0.43 -7.45 -4.85
CA TYR A 129 -0.67 -6.33 -3.96
C TYR A 129 -0.83 -6.79 -2.51
N ASP A 130 -0.53 -5.86 -1.61
CA ASP A 130 -0.63 -6.07 -0.18
C ASP A 130 -0.77 -4.74 0.56
N VAL A 131 -1.12 -4.83 1.84
CA VAL A 131 -0.93 -3.75 2.80
C VAL A 131 0.10 -4.22 3.81
N SER A 132 1.12 -3.39 4.02
CA SER A 132 2.32 -3.70 4.77
C SER A 132 2.48 -2.79 5.98
N LEU A 133 2.81 -3.43 7.11
CA LEU A 133 3.13 -2.82 8.40
C LEU A 133 4.61 -3.00 8.77
N VAL A 134 5.43 -3.43 7.80
CA VAL A 134 6.88 -3.61 7.98
C VAL A 134 7.53 -2.28 8.40
N ASP A 135 7.07 -1.19 7.81
CA ASP A 135 7.48 0.18 8.13
C ASP A 135 6.59 0.81 9.23
N GLY A 136 5.87 0.00 10.01
CA GLY A 136 5.02 0.47 11.09
C GLY A 136 3.58 0.80 10.65
N TYR A 137 2.87 1.50 11.52
CA TYR A 137 1.46 1.81 11.38
C TYR A 137 1.19 3.27 11.75
N ASN A 138 0.36 3.96 10.97
CA ASN A 138 -0.12 5.30 11.35
C ASN A 138 -1.64 5.46 11.22
N LEU A 139 -2.29 4.84 10.23
CA LEU A 139 -3.74 4.85 10.09
C LEU A 139 -4.29 3.56 9.47
N PRO A 140 -5.57 3.22 9.71
CA PRO A 140 -6.17 2.02 9.12
C PRO A 140 -6.27 2.18 7.60
N MET A 141 -5.99 1.09 6.87
CA MET A 141 -6.00 1.08 5.40
C MET A 141 -6.42 -0.29 4.89
N ILE A 142 -7.25 -0.30 3.85
CA ILE A 142 -7.54 -1.50 3.07
C ILE A 142 -7.36 -1.25 1.58
N VAL A 143 -7.07 -2.33 0.86
CA VAL A 143 -7.12 -2.40 -0.60
C VAL A 143 -8.17 -3.41 -1.02
N GLU A 144 -8.97 -3.05 -2.01
CA GLU A 144 -10.01 -3.89 -2.61
C GLU A 144 -9.87 -3.88 -4.13
N GLY A 145 -9.73 -5.06 -4.75
CA GLY A 145 -9.75 -5.22 -6.20
C GLY A 145 -11.17 -5.34 -6.74
N SER A 146 -11.41 -4.80 -7.95
CA SER A 146 -12.73 -4.78 -8.60
C SER A 146 -12.62 -5.07 -10.10
N GLY A 147 -13.62 -5.74 -10.67
CA GLY A 147 -13.70 -6.04 -12.11
C GLY A 147 -12.74 -7.13 -12.63
N GLY A 148 -11.71 -7.50 -11.86
CA GLY A 148 -10.74 -8.52 -12.26
C GLY A 148 -11.16 -9.97 -12.01
N SER A 149 -10.22 -10.88 -12.25
CA SER A 149 -10.37 -12.32 -12.09
C SER A 149 -9.25 -12.94 -11.25
N GLY A 150 -9.51 -14.11 -10.66
CA GLY A 150 -8.61 -14.75 -9.69
C GLY A 150 -9.13 -14.59 -8.26
N MET A 151 -8.22 -14.54 -7.29
CA MET A 151 -8.60 -14.43 -5.88
C MET A 151 -9.17 -13.05 -5.55
N CYS A 152 -8.50 -11.99 -5.99
CA CYS A 152 -8.91 -10.60 -5.85
C CYS A 152 -9.39 -10.23 -4.44
N ALA A 153 -8.80 -10.88 -3.42
CA ALA A 153 -9.22 -10.72 -2.05
C ALA A 153 -8.71 -9.39 -1.49
N SER A 154 -9.54 -8.76 -0.66
CA SER A 154 -9.13 -7.56 0.05
C SER A 154 -7.94 -7.85 0.97
N THR A 155 -7.09 -6.84 1.16
CA THR A 155 -5.95 -6.83 2.08
C THR A 155 -5.99 -5.58 2.96
N GLY A 156 -5.34 -5.61 4.12
CA GLY A 156 -5.24 -4.44 4.99
C GLY A 156 -5.70 -4.62 6.43
N CYS A 157 -5.62 -3.50 7.15
CA CYS A 157 -5.95 -3.40 8.56
C CYS A 157 -7.10 -2.43 8.80
N THR A 158 -8.16 -2.94 9.44
CA THR A 158 -9.35 -2.16 9.82
C THR A 158 -9.33 -1.75 11.30
N VAL A 159 -8.42 -2.31 12.08
CA VAL A 159 -8.22 -1.99 13.50
C VAL A 159 -7.33 -0.75 13.62
N ASP A 160 -7.63 0.11 14.60
CA ASP A 160 -6.71 1.17 15.02
C ASP A 160 -5.62 0.60 15.93
N LEU A 161 -4.50 0.21 15.32
CA LEU A 161 -3.33 -0.34 16.03
C LEU A 161 -2.70 0.66 17.01
N ASN A 162 -2.93 1.96 16.83
CA ASN A 162 -2.37 2.97 17.73
C ASN A 162 -2.94 2.85 19.16
N GLN A 163 -4.18 2.35 19.31
CA GLN A 163 -4.81 2.15 20.62
C GLN A 163 -4.13 1.04 21.45
N GLY A 164 -3.54 0.05 20.76
CA GLY A 164 -2.85 -1.08 21.38
C GLY A 164 -1.33 -1.01 21.26
N CYS A 165 -0.78 0.10 20.78
CA CYS A 165 0.65 0.22 20.51
C CYS A 165 1.47 0.17 21.82
N PRO A 166 2.43 -0.76 21.97
CA PRO A 166 3.34 -0.82 23.11
C PRO A 166 4.09 0.50 23.31
N ALA A 167 4.39 0.84 24.57
CA ALA A 167 4.97 2.14 24.92
C ALA A 167 6.31 2.40 24.20
N GLU A 168 7.12 1.36 24.03
CA GLU A 168 8.41 1.38 23.34
C GLU A 168 8.28 1.62 21.82
N LEU A 169 7.15 1.27 21.22
CA LEU A 169 6.88 1.46 19.78
C LEU A 169 6.11 2.76 19.49
N LYS A 170 5.55 3.40 20.52
CA LYS A 170 4.67 4.56 20.38
C LYS A 170 5.40 5.80 19.87
N VAL A 171 4.78 6.52 18.93
CA VAL A 171 5.22 7.83 18.45
C VAL A 171 4.31 8.94 18.97
N GLY A 172 4.92 9.98 19.54
CA GLY A 172 4.20 11.12 20.14
C GLY A 172 3.18 10.66 21.18
N ASP A 173 1.99 11.25 21.15
CA ASP A 173 0.88 10.88 22.04
C ASP A 173 0.13 9.61 21.60
N GLY A 174 0.64 8.89 20.59
CA GLY A 174 -0.01 7.71 19.99
C GLY A 174 -0.57 7.99 18.62
N SER A 175 0.05 8.92 17.88
CA SER A 175 -0.34 9.24 16.52
C SER A 175 0.08 8.16 15.52
N ALA A 176 1.06 7.33 15.88
CA ALA A 176 1.55 6.22 15.08
C ALA A 176 2.28 5.17 15.96
N CYS A 177 2.51 3.99 15.40
CA CYS A 177 3.18 2.87 16.03
C CYS A 177 4.34 2.39 15.14
N ARG A 178 5.57 2.47 15.66
CA ARG A 178 6.77 1.93 14.99
C ARG A 178 6.67 0.41 14.86
N SER A 179 7.23 -0.13 13.78
CA SER A 179 7.60 -1.55 13.79
C SER A 179 8.82 -1.76 14.69
N ALA A 180 9.10 -3.02 15.03
CA ALA A 180 10.30 -3.34 15.82
C ALA A 180 11.60 -3.01 15.06
N CYS A 181 11.61 -3.14 13.73
CA CYS A 181 12.79 -2.76 12.93
C CYS A 181 13.07 -1.27 13.08
N GLU A 182 12.06 -0.41 12.95
CA GLU A 182 12.23 1.03 13.15
C GLU A 182 12.68 1.30 14.60
N ALA A 183 11.96 0.79 15.59
CA ALA A 183 12.24 1.14 16.99
C ALA A 183 13.62 0.70 17.49
N PHE A 184 14.15 -0.43 17.00
CA PHE A 184 15.35 -1.05 17.57
C PHE A 184 16.52 -1.20 16.58
N GLY A 185 16.27 -1.19 15.28
CA GLY A 185 17.30 -1.31 14.24
C GLY A 185 18.09 -2.62 14.25
N SER A 186 17.67 -3.63 15.03
CA SER A 186 18.43 -4.87 15.17
C SER A 186 18.26 -5.76 13.92
N PRO A 187 19.30 -6.51 13.51
CA PRO A 187 19.24 -7.39 12.35
C PRO A 187 18.09 -8.40 12.40
N GLU A 188 17.74 -8.88 13.59
CA GLU A 188 16.62 -9.82 13.84
C GLU A 188 15.27 -9.20 13.47
N TYR A 189 15.03 -7.94 13.83
CA TYR A 189 13.77 -7.27 13.52
C TYR A 189 13.72 -6.74 12.09
N CYS A 190 14.87 -6.35 11.55
CA CYS A 190 15.00 -5.80 10.21
C CYS A 190 15.29 -6.84 9.13
N CYS A 191 15.34 -8.13 9.49
CA CYS A 191 15.67 -9.23 8.59
C CYS A 191 16.90 -8.94 7.70
N SER A 192 18.01 -8.56 8.34
CA SER A 192 19.24 -8.16 7.65
C SER A 192 20.45 -8.95 8.16
N GLY A 193 21.56 -8.89 7.41
CA GLY A 193 22.78 -9.62 7.78
C GLY A 193 22.54 -11.12 7.93
N ALA A 194 22.82 -11.68 9.11
CA ALA A 194 22.59 -13.11 9.38
C ALA A 194 21.11 -13.52 9.32
N TYR A 195 20.19 -12.56 9.39
CA TYR A 195 18.74 -12.75 9.38
C TYR A 195 18.12 -12.40 8.01
N SER A 196 18.92 -12.28 6.94
CA SER A 196 18.43 -11.89 5.61
C SER A 196 17.76 -13.01 4.81
N THR A 197 17.21 -14.03 5.48
CA THR A 197 16.47 -15.10 4.81
C THR A 197 15.21 -15.43 5.61
N PRO A 198 14.14 -15.93 4.96
CA PRO A 198 12.95 -16.40 5.67
C PRO A 198 13.25 -17.49 6.71
N ALA A 199 14.30 -18.30 6.50
CA ALA A 199 14.67 -19.36 7.43
C ALA A 199 15.35 -18.81 8.71
N THR A 200 16.02 -17.66 8.60
CA THR A 200 16.77 -17.06 9.71
C THR A 200 16.03 -15.93 10.39
N CYS A 201 15.25 -15.10 9.68
CA CYS A 201 14.38 -14.09 10.30
C CYS A 201 13.05 -14.71 10.74
N ARG A 202 12.84 -14.84 12.05
CA ARG A 202 11.60 -15.39 12.60
C ARG A 202 10.67 -14.26 13.04
N PRO A 203 9.35 -14.51 13.11
CA PRO A 203 8.42 -13.59 13.74
C PRO A 203 8.88 -13.24 15.16
N SER A 204 8.74 -11.98 15.52
CA SER A 204 8.95 -11.47 16.87
C SER A 204 7.61 -11.26 17.58
N VAL A 205 7.64 -11.06 18.90
CA VAL A 205 6.44 -10.69 19.68
C VAL A 205 5.74 -9.44 19.13
N TYR A 206 6.49 -8.50 18.54
CA TYR A 206 5.94 -7.27 17.97
C TYR A 206 5.27 -7.51 16.62
N SER A 207 5.89 -8.29 15.73
CA SER A 207 5.29 -8.62 14.44
C SER A 207 4.07 -9.53 14.62
N GLU A 208 4.12 -10.48 15.57
CA GLU A 208 2.97 -11.31 15.92
C GLU A 208 1.80 -10.47 16.46
N MET A 209 2.07 -9.41 17.22
CA MET A 209 1.03 -8.47 17.68
C MET A 209 0.39 -7.72 16.51
N PHE A 210 1.19 -7.21 15.57
CA PHE A 210 0.68 -6.56 14.36
C PHE A 210 -0.14 -7.55 13.51
N LYS A 211 0.35 -8.77 13.32
CA LYS A 211 -0.35 -9.82 12.57
C LYS A 211 -1.65 -10.25 13.24
N SER A 212 -1.67 -10.34 14.56
CA SER A 212 -2.88 -10.68 15.31
C SER A 212 -3.97 -9.62 15.15
N ALA A 213 -3.61 -8.34 15.17
CA ALA A 213 -4.55 -7.24 14.95
C ALA A 213 -4.98 -7.11 13.48
N CYS A 214 -4.05 -7.37 12.55
CA CYS A 214 -4.20 -7.16 11.12
C CYS A 214 -3.80 -8.44 10.35
N PRO A 215 -4.59 -9.53 10.40
CA PRO A 215 -4.19 -10.83 9.86
C PRO A 215 -4.00 -10.85 8.34
N ARG A 216 -4.59 -9.87 7.64
CA ARG A 216 -4.49 -9.69 6.18
C ARG A 216 -3.47 -8.63 5.78
N SER A 217 -2.48 -8.35 6.62
CA SER A 217 -1.38 -7.43 6.32
C SER A 217 -0.03 -8.09 6.59
N TYR A 218 1.00 -7.67 5.87
CA TYR A 218 2.38 -8.00 6.21
C TYR A 218 2.74 -7.35 7.55
N SER A 219 3.24 -8.13 8.49
CA SER A 219 3.67 -7.66 9.82
C SER A 219 5.18 -7.53 9.97
N TYR A 220 5.96 -8.20 9.12
CA TYR A 220 7.42 -8.10 9.01
C TYR A 220 7.88 -8.58 7.62
N ALA A 221 9.17 -8.40 7.30
CA ALA A 221 9.70 -8.55 5.94
C ALA A 221 9.52 -9.94 5.29
N TYR A 222 9.49 -11.02 6.09
CA TYR A 222 9.28 -12.39 5.61
C TYR A 222 8.01 -13.02 6.18
N ASP A 223 6.98 -12.21 6.44
CA ASP A 223 5.65 -12.73 6.78
C ASP A 223 5.16 -13.68 5.70
N ASP A 224 4.26 -14.58 6.08
CA ASP A 224 3.85 -15.67 5.22
C ASP A 224 2.94 -15.20 4.06
N ALA A 225 2.76 -16.11 3.09
CA ALA A 225 2.02 -15.88 1.86
C ALA A 225 0.52 -15.55 2.07
N THR A 226 -0.01 -15.57 3.30
CA THR A 226 -1.36 -15.04 3.58
C THR A 226 -1.46 -13.52 3.42
N SER A 227 -0.33 -12.85 3.19
CA SER A 227 -0.23 -11.40 3.15
C SER A 227 -0.06 -10.81 1.74
N THR A 228 0.29 -11.62 0.72
CA THR A 228 0.29 -11.19 -0.70
C THR A 228 -0.94 -11.71 -1.41
N PHE A 229 -1.62 -10.79 -2.09
CA PHE A 229 -2.86 -11.06 -2.79
C PHE A 229 -2.67 -10.86 -4.28
N THR A 230 -3.44 -11.63 -5.04
CA THR A 230 -3.33 -11.62 -6.49
C THR A 230 -4.66 -11.41 -7.16
N CYS A 231 -4.63 -10.68 -8.27
CA CYS A 231 -5.79 -10.43 -9.12
C CYS A 231 -5.30 -10.19 -10.56
N ALA A 232 -6.15 -10.41 -11.55
CA ALA A 232 -5.81 -10.15 -12.95
C ALA A 232 -6.84 -9.22 -13.58
N GLY A 233 -6.37 -8.12 -14.18
CA GLY A 233 -7.22 -7.16 -14.90
C GLY A 233 -8.21 -6.42 -14.00
N ALA A 234 -7.77 -6.03 -12.80
CA ALA A 234 -8.59 -5.30 -11.84
C ALA A 234 -8.26 -3.80 -11.77
N ASP A 235 -9.26 -3.04 -11.37
CA ASP A 235 -9.08 -1.73 -10.75
C ASP A 235 -9.04 -1.88 -9.23
N TYR A 236 -8.36 -0.98 -8.54
CA TYR A 236 -8.11 -1.08 -7.11
C TYR A 236 -8.62 0.15 -6.35
N THR A 237 -9.25 -0.07 -5.20
CA THR A 237 -9.64 0.99 -4.27
C THR A 237 -8.79 0.92 -3.02
N VAL A 238 -8.06 2.00 -2.73
CA VAL A 238 -7.31 2.21 -1.47
C VAL A 238 -8.17 3.05 -0.55
N THR A 239 -8.66 2.47 0.55
CA THR A 239 -9.52 3.17 1.50
C THR A 239 -8.77 3.43 2.81
N PHE A 240 -8.67 4.69 3.20
CA PHE A 240 -8.19 5.12 4.51
C PHE A 240 -9.33 5.16 5.52
N CYS A 241 -9.08 4.67 6.74
CA CYS A 241 -10.06 4.50 7.82
C CYS A 241 -11.36 3.80 7.38
N PRO A 242 -11.29 2.60 6.76
CA PRO A 242 -12.49 1.87 6.34
C PRO A 242 -13.43 1.63 7.51
N SER A 243 -14.73 1.82 7.27
CA SER A 243 -15.76 1.52 8.25
C SER A 243 -15.74 0.02 8.56
N SER A 244 -15.71 -0.36 9.84
CA SER A 244 -15.97 -1.75 10.22
C SER A 244 -17.37 -2.15 9.71
N PRO A 245 -17.55 -3.34 9.07
CA PRO A 245 -18.86 -3.81 8.62
C PRO A 245 -19.94 -3.76 9.72
N SER A 246 -19.53 -3.84 10.99
CA SER A 246 -20.38 -3.87 12.18
C SER A 246 -21.07 -2.53 12.52
N GLN A 247 -20.65 -1.41 11.94
CA GLN A 247 -21.18 -0.07 12.27
C GLN A 247 -22.28 0.42 11.31
N LYS A 248 -22.51 -0.27 10.18
CA LYS A 248 -23.51 0.15 9.18
C LYS A 248 -24.94 -0.31 9.52
N SER A 249 -25.11 -1.27 10.42
CA SER A 249 -26.43 -1.86 10.74
C SER A 249 -27.15 -1.22 11.94
N SER A 250 -26.56 -0.25 12.63
CA SER A 250 -27.14 0.32 13.87
C SER A 250 -27.62 1.77 13.76
N ARG A 251 -27.56 2.39 12.58
CA ARG A 251 -28.06 3.77 12.37
C ARG A 251 -29.39 3.88 11.64
N ASP A 252 -30.09 2.76 11.43
CA ASP A 252 -31.42 2.81 10.84
C ASP A 252 -32.38 1.90 11.61
N SER A 253 -33.15 2.52 12.50
CA SER A 253 -34.42 2.10 13.12
C SER A 253 -34.46 2.55 14.58
N SER A 254 -34.84 3.81 14.80
CA SER A 254 -35.47 4.19 16.07
C SER A 254 -36.99 4.12 15.83
N PRO A 255 -37.72 3.15 16.41
CA PRO A 255 -39.16 3.24 16.46
C PRO A 255 -39.55 4.11 17.65
N THR A 256 -40.16 5.25 17.34
CA THR A 256 -41.05 5.99 18.24
C THR A 256 -42.11 5.05 18.80
N THR A 257 -42.26 4.99 20.12
CA THR A 257 -43.50 4.47 20.72
C THR A 257 -43.91 5.33 21.92
N THR A 258 -45.04 5.98 21.75
CA THR A 258 -45.83 6.68 22.77
C THR A 258 -46.67 5.65 23.54
N GLY A 259 -46.67 5.70 24.88
CA GLY A 259 -47.65 4.95 25.70
C GLY A 259 -47.28 4.78 27.19
N THR A 260 -47.72 5.76 28.00
CA THR A 260 -48.17 5.85 29.43
C THR A 260 -48.21 4.61 30.39
N PRO A 261 -48.38 4.79 31.72
CA PRO A 261 -47.49 4.27 32.75
C PRO A 261 -48.13 3.17 33.65
N THR A 262 -47.29 2.36 34.28
CA THR A 262 -47.71 1.53 35.43
C THR A 262 -46.60 1.46 36.47
N ASP A 263 -46.95 1.88 37.67
CA ASP A 263 -46.29 1.65 38.96
C ASP A 263 -45.94 0.16 39.16
N GLU A 264 -44.72 -0.13 39.65
CA GLU A 264 -44.54 -0.83 40.94
C GLU A 264 -43.07 -0.83 41.39
N THR A 265 -42.94 -0.82 42.71
CA THR A 265 -41.78 -0.59 43.59
C THR A 265 -40.74 -1.73 43.66
N GLY A 266 -39.46 -1.40 43.91
CA GLY A 266 -38.46 -2.44 44.29
C GLY A 266 -36.99 -1.99 44.47
N VAL A 267 -36.71 -1.34 45.60
CA VAL A 267 -35.50 -1.33 46.47
C VAL A 267 -34.11 -1.81 45.95
N SER A 268 -33.13 -0.95 46.26
CA SER A 268 -31.67 -1.08 46.48
C SER A 268 -30.96 -2.44 46.51
N GLY A 269 -29.74 -2.45 45.99
CA GLY A 269 -28.68 -3.42 46.29
C GLY A 269 -27.28 -2.91 45.97
N SER A 270 -26.67 -2.20 46.93
CA SER A 270 -25.24 -1.86 46.97
C SER A 270 -24.43 -3.11 47.34
N GLY A 271 -23.25 -3.28 46.73
CA GLY A 271 -22.33 -4.39 46.99
C GLY A 271 -20.89 -3.96 46.82
N THR A 272 -20.33 -3.44 47.91
CA THR A 272 -18.93 -3.11 48.16
C THR A 272 -18.02 -4.34 48.22
N TYR A 273 -16.77 -4.20 47.75
CA TYR A 273 -15.62 -4.91 48.32
C TYR A 273 -14.42 -3.95 48.48
N GLU A 274 -14.15 -3.64 49.74
CA GLU A 274 -12.86 -3.27 50.35
C GLU A 274 -11.80 -4.37 50.11
N GLN A 275 -10.47 -4.23 50.28
CA GLN A 275 -9.52 -3.15 50.60
C GLN A 275 -8.13 -3.82 50.67
N GLY A 276 -7.07 -3.02 50.45
CA GLY A 276 -5.71 -3.30 50.94
C GLY A 276 -4.71 -3.80 49.89
N VAL A 277 -3.43 -3.45 49.88
CA VAL A 277 -2.59 -2.65 50.78
C VAL A 277 -1.42 -2.12 49.93
N SER A 278 -0.93 -0.95 50.31
CA SER A 278 0.24 -0.22 49.82
C SER A 278 1.57 -0.96 49.99
N GLY A 279 2.46 -0.82 49.01
CA GLY A 279 3.85 -1.26 49.08
C GLY A 279 4.76 -0.36 48.22
N SER A 280 5.34 0.66 48.86
CA SER A 280 6.37 1.54 48.31
C SER A 280 7.74 0.86 48.39
N GLY A 281 8.54 0.96 47.33
CA GLY A 281 9.93 0.49 47.30
C GLY A 281 10.74 1.27 46.28
N THR A 282 11.50 2.26 46.76
CA THR A 282 12.48 3.07 46.04
C THR A 282 13.81 2.32 45.90
N TYR A 283 14.40 2.24 44.71
CA TYR A 283 15.83 2.06 44.49
C TYR A 283 16.27 2.76 43.19
N GLU A 284 17.32 3.58 43.29
CA GLU A 284 18.11 4.29 42.28
C GLU A 284 19.59 4.13 42.74
N PRO A 285 20.63 4.49 41.96
CA PRO A 285 20.88 4.26 40.52
C PRO A 285 22.30 3.69 40.28
N GLY A 286 22.65 3.37 39.03
CA GLY A 286 24.03 2.95 38.73
C GLY A 286 24.44 2.86 37.26
N VAL A 287 25.15 3.90 36.82
CA VAL A 287 26.35 3.90 35.95
C VAL A 287 26.18 3.82 34.42
N SER A 288 26.58 4.96 33.84
CA SER A 288 27.01 5.28 32.47
C SER A 288 28.15 4.41 31.91
N GLY A 289 28.06 4.06 30.63
CA GLY A 289 29.17 3.52 29.83
C GLY A 289 29.09 3.96 28.37
N SER A 290 29.86 4.99 28.03
CA SER A 290 30.12 5.50 26.67
C SER A 290 31.07 4.57 25.92
N GLY A 291 30.76 4.22 24.66
CA GLY A 291 31.65 3.49 23.77
C GLY A 291 31.44 3.87 22.31
N THR A 292 32.30 4.75 21.80
CA THR A 292 32.49 5.09 20.37
C THR A 292 33.57 4.21 19.74
N MET A 293 33.54 4.14 18.39
CA MET A 293 34.45 3.47 17.42
C MET A 293 33.95 2.10 16.94
N GLY A 294 33.94 1.77 15.64
CA GLY A 294 34.48 2.48 14.50
C GLY A 294 34.14 1.77 13.19
N SER A 295 34.24 2.54 12.11
CA SER A 295 34.19 2.17 10.71
C SER A 295 34.99 0.91 10.39
N MET A 296 34.38 -0.06 9.71
CA MET A 296 35.10 -1.09 8.95
C MET A 296 34.53 -1.20 7.53
N THR A 297 35.44 -1.10 6.58
CA THR A 297 35.24 -1.13 5.15
C THR A 297 35.73 -2.47 4.58
N ILE A 298 35.01 -2.96 3.55
CA ILE A 298 35.39 -3.91 2.48
C ILE A 298 35.29 -5.41 2.79
N GLY A 299 34.54 -6.11 1.91
CA GLY A 299 34.64 -7.54 1.65
C GLY A 299 33.68 -8.00 0.57
N SER A 300 34.05 -7.83 -0.70
CA SER A 300 33.32 -8.36 -1.86
C SER A 300 33.34 -9.89 -1.84
N GLY A 301 32.18 -10.51 -1.61
CA GLY A 301 31.98 -11.96 -1.66
C GLY A 301 30.90 -12.31 -2.68
N SER A 302 31.31 -12.93 -3.78
CA SER A 302 30.46 -13.54 -4.79
C SER A 302 29.85 -14.85 -4.25
N GLY A 303 28.52 -14.91 -4.14
CA GLY A 303 27.77 -16.10 -3.75
C GLY A 303 26.27 -15.85 -3.83
N SER A 304 25.59 -16.72 -4.56
CA SER A 304 24.25 -16.59 -5.13
C SER A 304 23.08 -16.62 -4.13
N ASP A 305 21.95 -16.10 -4.59
CA ASP A 305 20.59 -16.19 -4.01
C ASP A 305 20.36 -15.49 -2.66
N SER A 306 20.15 -14.18 -2.71
CA SER A 306 19.67 -13.38 -1.57
C SER A 306 18.81 -12.23 -2.08
N GLY A 307 17.55 -12.19 -1.63
CA GLY A 307 16.70 -11.02 -1.79
C GLY A 307 17.29 -9.87 -0.97
N ALA A 308 17.81 -8.85 -1.64
CA ALA A 308 18.29 -7.64 -1.03
C ALA A 308 17.15 -6.62 -0.93
N MET A 309 17.06 -5.91 0.19
CA MET A 309 16.40 -4.61 0.25
C MET A 309 16.86 -3.77 -0.95
N LEU A 310 15.92 -3.36 -1.80
CA LEU A 310 16.23 -2.40 -2.84
C LEU A 310 16.61 -1.08 -2.19
N ALA A 311 17.51 -0.32 -2.83
CA ALA A 311 17.99 0.96 -2.31
C ALA A 311 16.88 2.02 -2.13
N ASP A 312 15.65 1.74 -2.58
CA ASP A 312 14.45 2.55 -2.40
C ASP A 312 13.58 2.12 -1.20
N GLY A 313 14.00 1.12 -0.42
CA GLY A 313 13.27 0.63 0.74
C GLY A 313 12.01 -0.18 0.41
N SER A 314 11.92 -0.74 -0.81
CA SER A 314 10.84 -1.65 -1.19
C SER A 314 11.22 -3.10 -0.84
N TRP A 315 10.35 -3.78 -0.10
CA TRP A 315 10.50 -5.21 0.18
C TRP A 315 9.82 -5.99 -0.93
N LEU A 316 10.61 -6.56 -1.83
CA LEU A 316 10.09 -7.64 -2.66
C LEU A 316 9.86 -8.84 -1.73
N ALA A 317 8.59 -9.13 -1.42
CA ALA A 317 8.16 -10.48 -1.11
C ALA A 317 8.47 -11.35 -2.33
N GLY A 318 9.73 -11.77 -2.45
CA GLY A 318 10.15 -12.72 -3.44
C GLY A 318 9.45 -14.03 -3.15
N LEU A 319 8.51 -14.44 -4.01
CA LEU A 319 8.15 -15.82 -4.36
C LEU A 319 6.97 -15.89 -5.36
N ALA A 320 6.98 -15.07 -6.41
CA ALA A 320 6.08 -15.28 -7.55
C ALA A 320 6.79 -15.09 -8.89
N MET A 321 7.98 -15.66 -9.03
CA MET A 321 8.64 -15.79 -10.33
C MET A 321 8.72 -17.28 -10.67
N GLY A 322 7.61 -17.79 -11.22
CA GLY A 322 7.67 -19.03 -11.99
C GLY A 322 8.45 -18.74 -13.27
N ASP A 323 9.48 -19.56 -13.52
CA ASP A 323 10.24 -19.56 -14.77
C ASP A 323 9.30 -19.55 -15.98
N SER A 324 9.33 -18.46 -16.75
CA SER A 324 8.98 -18.53 -18.17
C SER A 324 10.28 -18.43 -18.96
N ALA A 325 10.65 -19.57 -19.52
CA ALA A 325 11.77 -19.70 -20.44
C ALA A 325 11.72 -18.58 -21.48
N ARG A 326 12.82 -17.83 -21.55
CA ARG A 326 13.07 -16.74 -22.48
C ARG A 326 13.10 -17.28 -23.91
N ALA A 327 11.93 -17.38 -24.55
CA ALA A 327 11.85 -17.59 -25.99
C ALA A 327 12.37 -16.33 -26.68
N HIS A 328 13.62 -16.37 -27.16
CA HIS A 328 14.12 -15.42 -28.13
C HIS A 328 13.30 -15.57 -29.41
N SER A 329 12.38 -14.64 -29.66
CA SER A 329 11.79 -14.45 -30.98
C SER A 329 12.43 -13.21 -31.60
N PRO A 330 13.11 -13.31 -32.76
CA PRO A 330 13.62 -12.16 -33.46
C PRO A 330 12.43 -11.34 -34.00
N SER A 331 12.48 -10.04 -33.75
CA SER A 331 11.64 -9.01 -34.33
C SER A 331 11.49 -9.19 -35.85
N SER A 332 10.33 -9.71 -36.28
CA SER A 332 9.91 -9.71 -37.68
C SER A 332 8.51 -9.12 -37.80
N PHE A 333 8.34 -7.89 -37.33
CA PHE A 333 7.16 -7.07 -37.61
C PHE A 333 7.56 -5.63 -37.90
N ALA A 334 8.40 -5.46 -38.92
CA ALA A 334 8.67 -4.16 -39.56
C ALA A 334 8.78 -4.30 -41.09
N ALA A 335 8.15 -5.31 -41.70
CA ALA A 335 8.28 -5.59 -43.14
C ALA A 335 6.95 -5.85 -43.88
N SER A 336 5.78 -5.64 -43.27
CA SER A 336 4.48 -5.86 -43.94
C SER A 336 3.68 -4.59 -44.27
N LEU A 337 4.19 -3.40 -43.96
CA LEU A 337 3.58 -2.13 -44.39
C LEU A 337 4.26 -1.50 -45.62
N ALA A 338 5.42 -2.01 -46.04
CA ALA A 338 6.14 -1.53 -47.22
C ALA A 338 5.81 -2.31 -48.52
N LEU A 339 5.28 -3.54 -48.42
CA LEU A 339 4.96 -4.35 -49.61
C LEU A 339 3.60 -4.02 -50.23
N SER A 340 2.65 -3.45 -49.48
CA SER A 340 1.33 -3.08 -50.00
C SER A 340 1.36 -1.78 -50.82
N PHE A 341 2.36 -0.91 -50.62
CA PHE A 341 2.55 0.28 -51.45
C PHE A 341 3.27 -0.01 -52.77
N LEU A 342 4.15 -1.02 -52.82
CA LEU A 342 4.88 -1.36 -54.06
C LEU A 342 4.07 -2.18 -55.07
N LEU A 343 3.06 -2.94 -54.62
CA LEU A 343 2.18 -3.70 -55.51
C LEU A 343 1.10 -2.84 -56.20
N PHE A 344 0.77 -1.66 -55.68
CA PHE A 344 -0.21 -0.76 -56.30
C PHE A 344 0.39 0.16 -57.38
N SER A 345 1.71 0.37 -57.41
CA SER A 345 2.35 1.16 -58.47
C SER A 345 2.57 0.39 -59.78
N PHE A 346 2.40 -0.93 -59.80
CA PHE A 346 2.54 -1.75 -61.02
C PHE A 346 1.22 -2.10 -61.73
N VAL A 347 0.06 -1.70 -61.18
CA VAL A 347 -1.26 -1.98 -61.78
C VAL A 347 -1.85 -0.75 -62.49
N TYR A 348 -1.17 0.39 -62.46
CA TYR A 348 -1.59 1.63 -63.15
C TYR A 348 -0.46 2.28 -63.96
N LEU A 349 0.19 1.48 -64.80
CA LEU A 349 0.91 1.93 -66.00
C LEU A 349 0.51 1.04 -67.17
#